data_AF-A0A351V9U4-F1
#
_entry.id   AF-A0A351V9U4-F1
#
_cell.length_a   1.000
_cell.length_b   1.000
_cell.length_c   1.000
_cell.angle_alpha   90.00
_cell.angle_beta   90.00
_cell.angle_gamma   90.00
#
_symmetry.space_group_name_H-M   'P 1'
#
loop_
_entity.id
_entity.type
_entity.pdbx_description
1 polymer ?
#
loop_
_entity_poly.entity_id
_entity_poly.type
_entity_poly.pdbx_seq_one_letter_code
_entity_poly.pdbx_strand_id
1 'polypeptide(L)'
;MKEMAKFEIVSCGKCKGSGKYIYKSGSIGPCYCCNGSGKLKKIPNKSFTITIHDENGCLLRWLHVNARSKSEAEQKARKIGENGCYKKCLDTIVAIENGIKYTYKPL
;
A
#
# COMPACT_ATOMS: atom_id res chain seq x y z
N MET A 1 -5.00 -3.26 -22.41
CA MET A 1 -3.56 -3.02 -22.19
C MET A 1 -3.32 -2.78 -20.70
N LYS A 2 -2.55 -3.63 -20.01
CA LYS A 2 -2.24 -3.42 -18.57
C LYS A 2 -1.21 -2.30 -18.49
N GLU A 3 -1.64 -1.13 -18.04
CA GLU A 3 -0.75 -0.01 -17.74
C GLU A 3 0.34 -0.51 -16.76
N MET A 4 1.58 -0.60 -17.23
CA MET A 4 2.70 -1.01 -16.38
C MET A 4 2.86 0.06 -15.32
N ALA A 5 2.63 -0.30 -14.06
CA ALA A 5 2.78 0.64 -12.95
C ALA A 5 4.17 1.28 -13.01
N LYS A 6 4.19 2.59 -13.28
CA LYS A 6 5.41 3.39 -13.37
C LYS A 6 6.06 3.37 -11.99
N PHE A 7 7.11 2.57 -11.84
CA PHE A 7 7.92 2.52 -10.63
C PHE A 7 9.22 3.28 -10.87
N GLU A 8 9.69 3.97 -9.85
CA GLU A 8 10.98 4.64 -9.84
C GLU A 8 12.00 3.73 -9.17
N ILE A 9 13.24 3.70 -9.66
CA ILE A 9 14.33 2.99 -8.96
C ILE A 9 15.03 3.99 -8.06
N VAL A 10 15.01 3.74 -6.75
CA VAL A 10 15.66 4.59 -5.75
C VAL A 10 16.73 3.83 -4.97
N SER A 11 17.71 4.55 -4.45
CA SER A 11 18.73 3.95 -3.57
C SER A 11 18.10 3.47 -2.27
N CYS A 12 18.51 2.29 -1.81
CA CYS A 12 18.05 1.75 -0.54
C CYS A 12 18.57 2.62 0.60
N GLY A 13 17.65 3.31 1.31
CA GLY A 13 18.02 4.17 2.43
C GLY A 13 18.73 3.44 3.57
N LYS A 14 18.45 2.14 3.76
CA LYS A 14 19.05 1.37 4.86
C LYS A 14 20.54 1.09 4.66
N CYS A 15 20.94 0.69 3.46
CA CYS A 15 22.35 0.43 3.14
C CYS A 15 23.00 1.61 2.39
N LYS A 16 22.29 2.73 2.22
CA LYS A 16 22.71 3.89 1.43
C LYS A 16 23.22 3.53 0.03
N GLY A 17 22.62 2.53 -0.61
CA GLY A 17 23.02 2.06 -1.94
C GLY A 17 24.11 0.99 -1.96
N SER A 18 24.77 0.68 -0.84
CA SER A 18 25.89 -0.28 -0.83
C SER A 18 25.49 -1.74 -1.04
N GLY A 19 24.20 -2.08 -0.85
CA GLY A 19 23.73 -3.46 -0.87
C GLY A 19 24.19 -4.30 0.34
N LYS A 20 25.00 -3.77 1.25
CA LYS A 20 25.50 -4.47 2.43
C LYS A 20 24.86 -3.95 3.71
N TYR A 21 24.66 -4.82 4.70
CA TYR A 21 24.16 -4.46 6.02
C TYR A 21 25.06 -5.07 7.08
N ILE A 22 25.48 -4.23 8.04
CA ILE A 22 26.25 -4.65 9.20
C ILE A 22 25.23 -5.07 10.26
N TYR A 23 25.17 -6.36 10.56
CA TYR A 23 24.29 -6.92 11.58
C TYR A 23 24.82 -6.55 12.97
N LYS A 24 23.94 -6.60 13.99
CA LYS A 24 24.33 -6.31 15.39
C LYS A 24 25.47 -7.22 15.88
N SER A 25 25.60 -8.41 15.29
CA SER A 25 26.69 -9.37 15.51
C SER A 25 28.04 -8.95 14.93
N GLY A 26 28.14 -7.81 14.25
CA GLY A 26 29.37 -7.36 13.56
C GLY A 26 29.60 -8.03 12.19
N SER A 27 28.81 -9.02 11.81
CA SER A 27 28.89 -9.66 10.50
C SER A 27 28.35 -8.75 9.39
N ILE A 28 28.98 -8.80 8.23
CA ILE A 28 28.53 -8.11 7.01
C ILE A 28 27.81 -9.11 6.13
N GLY A 29 26.57 -8.83 5.78
CA GLY A 29 25.82 -9.63 4.82
C GLY A 29 25.00 -8.77 3.86
N PRO A 30 24.22 -9.38 2.96
CA PRO A 30 23.36 -8.64 2.06
C PRO A 30 22.33 -7.84 2.84
N CYS A 31 22.06 -6.62 2.38
CA CYS A 31 21.01 -5.79 2.97
C CYS A 31 19.66 -6.41 2.69
N TYR A 32 18.98 -6.86 3.75
CA TYR A 32 17.68 -7.51 3.67
C TYR A 32 16.58 -6.62 3.08
N CYS A 33 16.69 -5.29 3.19
CA CYS A 33 15.68 -4.39 2.62
C CYS A 33 15.68 -4.41 1.10
N CYS A 34 16.85 -4.58 0.47
CA CYS A 34 17.01 -4.53 -0.99
C CYS A 34 17.57 -5.83 -1.58
N ASN A 35 17.60 -6.92 -0.79
CA ASN A 35 18.21 -8.20 -1.15
C ASN A 35 19.61 -8.07 -1.77
N GLY A 36 20.45 -7.20 -1.21
CA GLY A 36 21.82 -7.03 -1.71
C GLY A 36 21.98 -6.10 -2.92
N SER A 37 20.90 -5.70 -3.59
CA SER A 37 20.99 -4.89 -4.84
C SER A 37 21.39 -3.43 -4.62
N GLY A 38 21.27 -2.92 -3.39
CA GLY A 38 21.43 -1.50 -3.09
C GLY A 38 20.29 -0.60 -3.58
N LYS A 39 19.31 -1.13 -4.33
CA LYS A 39 18.24 -0.37 -4.99
C LYS A 39 16.86 -0.93 -4.66
N LEU A 40 15.83 -0.09 -4.75
CA LEU A 40 14.44 -0.44 -4.49
C LEU A 40 13.54 0.11 -5.59
N LYS A 41 12.51 -0.66 -5.94
CA LYS A 41 11.36 -0.18 -6.72
C LYS A 41 10.46 0.63 -5.80
N LYS A 42 10.36 1.93 -6.03
CA LYS A 42 9.42 2.85 -5.39
C LYS A 42 8.16 2.92 -6.25
N ILE A 43 7.08 2.38 -5.72
CA ILE A 43 5.79 2.28 -6.41
C ILE A 43 4.83 3.28 -5.76
N PRO A 44 4.41 4.35 -6.45
CA PRO A 44 3.37 5.23 -5.96
C PRO A 44 2.03 4.50 -5.94
N ASN A 45 1.31 4.58 -4.83
CA ASN A 45 -0.06 4.11 -4.69
C ASN A 45 -0.90 5.29 -4.24
N LYS A 46 -2.08 5.47 -4.82
CA LYS A 46 -3.05 6.42 -4.29
C LYS A 46 -3.59 5.85 -2.98
N SER A 47 -3.60 6.68 -1.95
CA SER A 47 -4.26 6.37 -0.69
C SER A 47 -5.71 6.81 -0.82
N PHE A 48 -6.64 5.98 -0.39
CA PHE A 48 -8.06 6.28 -0.37
C PHE A 48 -8.58 6.12 1.05
N THR A 49 -9.42 7.05 1.49
CA THR A 49 -10.23 6.87 2.68
C THR A 49 -11.56 6.27 2.29
N ILE A 50 -11.93 5.18 2.95
CA ILE A 50 -13.21 4.51 2.72
C ILE A 50 -14.25 5.05 3.70
N THR A 51 -15.39 5.44 3.15
CA THR A 51 -16.60 5.75 3.90
C THR A 51 -17.66 4.70 3.63
N ILE A 52 -18.42 4.34 4.66
CA ILE A 52 -19.57 3.44 4.58
C ILE A 52 -20.74 4.09 5.31
N HIS A 53 -21.95 3.95 4.78
CA HIS A 53 -23.16 4.35 5.48
C HIS A 53 -23.75 3.12 6.15
N ASP A 54 -24.05 3.22 7.45
CA ASP A 54 -24.78 2.15 8.13
C ASP A 54 -26.26 2.12 7.71
N GLU A 55 -27.00 1.14 8.23
CA GLU A 55 -28.45 0.99 7.97
C GLU A 55 -29.28 2.22 8.44
N ASN A 56 -28.73 3.04 9.34
CA ASN A 56 -29.36 4.25 9.86
C ASN A 56 -28.91 5.52 9.12
N GLY A 57 -28.09 5.39 8.07
CA GLY A 57 -27.57 6.51 7.28
C GLY A 57 -26.35 7.22 7.89
N CYS A 58 -25.83 6.75 9.02
CA CYS A 58 -24.64 7.33 9.65
C CYS A 58 -23.38 7.04 8.83
N LEU A 59 -22.61 8.09 8.53
CA LEU A 59 -21.36 7.98 7.79
C LEU A 59 -20.22 7.56 8.72
N LEU A 60 -19.66 6.39 8.45
CA LEU A 60 -18.52 5.84 9.17
C LEU A 60 -17.28 5.90 8.28
N ARG A 61 -16.22 6.51 8.83
CA ARG A 61 -14.91 6.56 8.18
C ARG A 61 -14.10 5.36 8.64
N TRP A 62 -13.93 4.40 7.75
CA TRP A 62 -13.61 3.04 8.16
C TRP A 62 -12.12 2.72 8.05
N LEU A 63 -11.52 2.93 6.87
CA LEU A 63 -10.15 2.44 6.56
C LEU A 63 -9.41 3.32 5.55
N HIS A 64 -8.07 3.34 5.66
CA HIS A 64 -7.18 3.83 4.61
C HIS A 64 -6.72 2.67 3.72
N VAL A 65 -7.10 2.70 2.45
CA VAL A 65 -6.77 1.66 1.46
C VAL A 65 -5.80 2.21 0.43
N ASN A 66 -4.70 1.48 0.18
CA ASN A 66 -3.80 1.81 -0.93
C ASN A 66 -4.25 1.08 -2.19
N ALA A 67 -4.46 1.82 -3.26
CA ALA A 67 -4.88 1.30 -4.55
C ALA A 67 -4.32 2.15 -5.69
N ARG A 68 -4.41 1.66 -6.93
CA ARG A 68 -4.04 2.44 -8.11
C ARG A 68 -5.20 3.28 -8.64
N SER A 69 -6.42 2.88 -8.32
CA SER A 69 -7.65 3.57 -8.72
C SER A 69 -8.71 3.50 -7.62
N LYS A 70 -9.73 4.37 -7.74
CA LYS A 70 -10.90 4.39 -6.86
C LYS A 70 -11.65 3.05 -6.86
N SER A 71 -11.88 2.48 -8.04
CA SER A 71 -12.55 1.18 -8.20
C SER A 71 -11.77 0.04 -7.54
N GLU A 72 -10.44 0.02 -7.65
CA GLU A 72 -9.62 -0.98 -6.95
C GLU A 72 -9.71 -0.80 -5.42
N ALA A 73 -9.77 0.44 -4.92
CA ALA A 73 -9.93 0.73 -3.51
C ALA A 73 -11.30 0.24 -2.98
N GLU A 74 -12.38 0.50 -3.72
CA GLU A 74 -13.73 0.05 -3.39
C GLU A 74 -13.81 -1.48 -3.40
N GLN A 75 -13.21 -2.15 -4.39
CA GLN A 75 -13.20 -3.61 -4.45
C GLN A 75 -12.45 -4.24 -3.26
N LYS A 76 -11.30 -3.65 -2.88
CA LYS A 76 -10.57 -4.09 -1.68
C LYS A 76 -11.39 -3.86 -0.41
N ALA A 77 -12.03 -2.70 -0.29
CA ALA A 77 -12.88 -2.37 0.84
C ALA A 77 -14.07 -3.34 0.95
N ARG A 78 -14.72 -3.67 -0.17
CA ARG A 78 -15.80 -4.67 -0.24
C ARG A 78 -15.33 -6.03 0.27
N LYS A 79 -14.19 -6.52 -0.20
CA LYS A 79 -13.61 -7.80 0.28
C LYS A 79 -13.30 -7.82 1.78
N ILE A 80 -12.83 -6.71 2.34
CA ILE A 80 -12.62 -6.59 3.78
C ILE A 80 -13.96 -6.59 4.51
N GLY A 81 -14.98 -5.96 3.91
CA GLY A 81 -16.31 -5.77 4.52
C GLY A 81 -17.19 -7.00 4.46
N GLU A 82 -16.96 -7.89 3.50
CA GLU A 82 -17.67 -9.17 3.34
C GLU A 82 -17.61 -10.04 4.60
N ASN A 83 -16.53 -9.91 5.39
CA ASN A 83 -16.33 -10.65 6.64
C ASN A 83 -16.61 -9.79 7.89
N GLY A 84 -17.08 -8.55 7.73
CA GLY A 84 -17.24 -7.58 8.82
C GLY A 84 -18.69 -7.29 9.21
N CYS A 85 -18.86 -6.44 10.22
CA CYS A 85 -20.17 -6.02 10.74
C CYS A 85 -21.05 -5.29 9.72
N TYR A 86 -20.46 -4.70 8.68
CA TYR A 86 -21.16 -3.90 7.66
C TYR A 86 -21.38 -4.66 6.34
N LYS A 87 -21.42 -6.00 6.37
CA LYS A 87 -21.65 -6.85 5.19
C LYS A 87 -22.93 -6.50 4.41
N LYS A 88 -23.95 -5.97 5.09
CA LYS A 88 -25.21 -5.55 4.47
C LYS A 88 -25.14 -4.18 3.79
N CYS A 89 -24.10 -3.40 4.09
CA CYS A 89 -23.95 -2.02 3.65
C CYS A 89 -22.84 -1.85 2.59
N LEU A 90 -22.37 -2.95 1.98
CA LEU A 90 -21.25 -2.94 1.03
C LEU A 90 -21.49 -2.06 -0.19
N ASP A 91 -22.76 -1.86 -0.57
CA ASP A 91 -23.14 -1.01 -1.70
C ASP A 91 -23.02 0.49 -1.41
N THR A 92 -22.92 0.87 -0.13
CA THR A 92 -22.71 2.26 0.30
C THR A 92 -21.23 2.64 0.42
N ILE A 93 -20.32 1.71 0.10
CA ILE A 93 -18.88 1.94 0.18
C ILE A 93 -18.46 2.96 -0.89
N VAL A 94 -17.86 4.05 -0.45
CA VAL A 94 -17.27 5.07 -1.31
C VAL A 94 -15.81 5.27 -0.95
N ALA A 95 -14.94 5.30 -1.97
CA ALA A 95 -13.53 5.64 -1.80
C ALA A 95 -13.27 7.11 -2.17
N ILE A 96 -12.59 7.83 -1.27
CA ILE A 96 -12.19 9.23 -1.44
C ILE A 96 -10.66 9.30 -1.47
N GLU A 97 -10.08 9.87 -2.53
CA GLU A 97 -8.62 9.99 -2.66
C GLU A 97 -8.06 10.90 -1.54
N ASN A 98 -7.03 10.42 -0.86
CA ASN A 98 -6.45 11.02 0.34
C ASN A 98 -4.91 11.03 0.26
N GLY A 99 -4.37 11.35 -0.91
CA GLY A 99 -2.93 11.51 -1.15
C GLY A 99 -2.23 10.28 -1.74
N ILE A 100 -0.90 10.30 -1.71
CA ILE A 100 -0.05 9.27 -2.32
C ILE A 100 0.82 8.60 -1.24
N LYS A 101 0.82 7.26 -1.24
CA LYS A 101 1.68 6.43 -0.39
C LYS A 101 2.62 5.58 -1.23
N TYR A 102 3.88 5.53 -0.85
CA TYR A 102 4.89 4.77 -1.59
C TYR A 102 5.10 3.39 -0.97
N THR A 103 5.08 2.38 -1.82
CA THR A 103 5.52 1.02 -1.46
C THR A 103 6.92 0.80 -2.02
N TYR A 104 7.82 0.29 -1.20
CA TYR A 104 9.19 -0.03 -1.61
C TYR A 104 9.35 -1.55 -1.71
N LYS A 105 9.87 -2.04 -2.84
CA LYS A 105 10.16 -3.46 -3.05
C LYS A 105 11.60 -3.65 -3.51
N PRO A 106 12.27 -4.76 -3.12
CA PRO A 106 13.53 -5.16 -3.75
C PRO A 106 13.40 -5.25 -5.28
N LEU A 107 14.51 -5.01 -5.98
CA LEU A 107 14.58 -5.20 -7.43
C LEU A 107 14.33 -6.66 -7.82
#